data_AF-W6T9R6-F1
#
_entry.id   AF-W6T9R6-F1
#
_cell.length_a   1.000
_cell.length_b   1.000
_cell.length_c   1.000
_cell.angle_alpha   90.00
_cell.angle_beta   90.00
_cell.angle_gamma   90.00
#
_symmetry.space_group_name_H-M   'P 1'
#
loop_
_entity.id
_entity.type
_entity.pdbx_description
1 polymer ?
#
loop_
_entity_poly.entity_id
_entity_poly.type
_entity_poly.pdbx_seq_one_letter_code
_entity_poly.pdbx_strand_id
1 'polypeptide(L)'
;MIRIGKLKLQRNYVHLAIFTILQSIICWWVALDYGRSFKTAEFSAAQLPLIGYTLAVSAAIFIILDRRIPAQWSLIAIGVSVALAFTNIIASESELLYLLLTCSVWLFVMAIPRLGMQNYFGLVVFSIIMTYTIPVAVFYLQNNYLSTTFLWELTPVVASYVFLYVPSFSQQRQINQIVSAVTGAILVVTIFLQPLTWQTMVAIAVVIAIWFVQQSYGRLRLHLMINIAIQLVLMFLLY
;
A
#
# COMPACT_ATOMS: atom_id res chain seq x y z
N MET A 1 8.41 22.10 13.27
CA MET A 1 7.62 23.11 12.51
C MET A 1 8.42 23.42 11.26
N ILE A 2 7.80 23.39 10.09
CA ILE A 2 8.46 23.76 8.83
C ILE A 2 7.68 24.93 8.27
N ARG A 3 8.36 26.06 8.05
CA ARG A 3 7.74 27.31 7.62
C ARG A 3 8.04 27.48 6.12
N ILE A 4 7.04 27.27 5.27
CA ILE A 4 7.11 27.63 3.85
C ILE A 4 6.21 28.86 3.69
N GLY A 5 6.81 30.06 3.74
CA GLY A 5 6.09 31.34 3.63
C GLY A 5 5.08 31.62 4.74
N LYS A 6 3.89 32.15 4.36
CA LYS A 6 2.79 32.52 5.28
C LYS A 6 1.90 31.35 5.72
N LEU A 7 2.06 30.16 5.14
CA LEU A 7 1.28 28.98 5.48
C LEU A 7 1.90 28.25 6.68
N LYS A 8 1.20 28.27 7.82
CA LYS A 8 1.54 27.47 9.01
C LYS A 8 1.12 26.01 8.78
N LEU A 9 1.89 25.25 8.00
CA LEU A 9 1.62 23.81 7.82
C LEU A 9 1.99 23.05 9.10
N GLN A 10 1.03 22.34 9.69
CA GLN A 10 1.33 21.41 10.77
C GLN A 10 2.11 20.21 10.23
N ARG A 11 3.10 19.73 10.99
CA ARG A 11 3.97 18.60 10.60
C ARG A 11 3.19 17.34 10.21
N ASN A 12 1.99 17.15 10.75
CA ASN A 12 1.14 16.00 10.47
C ASN A 12 0.59 16.02 9.03
N TYR A 13 0.24 17.19 8.47
CA TYR A 13 -0.22 17.29 7.08
C TYR A 13 0.92 17.09 6.08
N VAL A 14 2.15 17.48 6.45
CA VAL A 14 3.34 17.18 5.64
C VAL A 14 3.58 15.67 5.57
N HIS A 15 3.50 14.96 6.70
CA HIS A 15 3.63 13.50 6.70
C HIS A 15 2.51 12.82 5.91
N LEU A 16 1.27 13.31 5.99
CA LEU A 16 0.18 12.82 5.16
C LEU A 16 0.50 12.99 3.67
N ALA A 17 0.90 14.18 3.24
CA ALA A 17 1.20 14.44 1.83
C ALA A 17 2.34 13.54 1.32
N ILE A 18 3.41 13.41 2.09
CA ILE A 18 4.55 12.54 1.74
C ILE A 18 4.09 11.08 1.66
N PHE A 19 3.35 10.58 2.66
CA PHE A 19 2.82 9.22 2.65
C PHE A 19 1.98 8.97 1.41
N THR A 20 1.03 9.86 1.15
CA THR A 20 0.10 9.77 0.03
C THR A 20 0.82 9.68 -1.31
N ILE A 21 1.84 10.51 -1.51
CA ILE A 21 2.64 10.50 -2.75
C ILE A 21 3.43 9.20 -2.87
N LEU A 22 4.17 8.81 -1.82
CA LEU A 22 5.01 7.61 -1.88
C LEU A 22 4.18 6.33 -2.04
N GLN A 23 3.07 6.22 -1.33
CA GLN A 23 2.15 5.09 -1.44
C GLN A 23 1.51 5.02 -2.83
N SER A 24 1.13 6.15 -3.41
CA SER A 24 0.67 6.19 -4.80
C SER A 24 1.75 5.73 -5.78
N ILE A 25 3.01 6.17 -5.60
CA ILE A 25 4.12 5.72 -6.45
C ILE A 25 4.28 4.20 -6.36
N ILE A 26 4.29 3.63 -5.15
CA ILE A 26 4.43 2.19 -4.92
C ILE A 26 3.31 1.41 -5.63
N CYS A 27 2.06 1.83 -5.49
CA CYS A 27 0.93 1.14 -6.12
C CYS A 27 0.95 1.20 -7.65
N TRP A 28 1.59 2.20 -8.25
CA TRP A 28 1.70 2.31 -9.71
C TRP A 28 2.97 1.65 -10.26
N TRP A 29 4.06 1.65 -9.49
CA TRP A 29 5.37 1.19 -9.94
C TRP A 29 5.34 -0.25 -10.45
N VAL A 30 4.78 -1.17 -9.67
CA VAL A 30 4.78 -2.61 -9.99
C VAL A 30 3.97 -2.90 -11.25
N ALA A 31 2.83 -2.24 -11.43
CA ALA A 31 2.00 -2.40 -12.61
C ALA A 31 2.67 -1.82 -13.87
N LEU A 32 3.33 -0.66 -13.74
CA LEU A 32 4.03 -0.01 -14.83
C LEU A 32 5.27 -0.78 -15.27
N ASP A 33 6.06 -1.30 -14.32
CA ASP A 33 7.28 -2.02 -14.62
C ASP A 33 6.98 -3.31 -15.40
N TYR A 34 6.02 -4.11 -14.90
CA TYR A 34 5.57 -5.31 -15.59
C TYR A 34 4.92 -4.97 -16.96
N GLY A 35 4.15 -3.89 -17.03
CA GLY A 35 3.50 -3.40 -18.25
C GLY A 35 4.47 -2.97 -19.37
N ARG A 36 5.67 -2.47 -19.04
CA ARG A 36 6.68 -2.05 -20.03
C ARG A 36 7.17 -3.18 -20.92
N SER A 37 7.05 -4.42 -20.46
CA SER A 37 7.40 -5.60 -21.25
C SER A 37 6.47 -5.81 -22.46
N PHE A 38 5.31 -5.16 -22.47
CA PHE A 38 4.31 -5.26 -23.54
C PHE A 38 4.30 -4.00 -24.40
N LYS A 39 4.46 -4.18 -25.72
CA LYS A 39 4.39 -3.09 -26.72
C LYS A 39 2.99 -2.46 -26.86
N THR A 40 1.98 -3.00 -26.18
CA THR A 40 0.57 -2.58 -26.23
C THR A 40 0.18 -1.61 -25.12
N ALA A 41 1.12 -1.19 -24.26
CA ALA A 41 0.83 -0.30 -23.14
C ALA A 41 0.43 1.10 -23.63
N GLU A 42 -0.87 1.41 -23.61
CA GLU A 42 -1.41 2.72 -23.92
C GLU A 42 -1.93 3.43 -22.67
N PHE A 43 -1.72 4.75 -22.61
CA PHE A 43 -2.26 5.58 -21.55
C PHE A 43 -3.73 5.90 -21.85
N SER A 44 -4.65 5.25 -21.13
CA SER A 44 -6.08 5.50 -21.24
C SER A 44 -6.52 6.71 -20.41
N ALA A 45 -7.53 7.45 -20.89
CA ALA A 45 -8.17 8.54 -20.14
C ALA A 45 -8.75 8.07 -18.78
N ALA A 46 -9.03 6.77 -18.63
CA ALA A 46 -9.47 6.11 -17.40
C ALA A 46 -8.43 6.17 -16.27
N GLN A 47 -7.15 6.39 -16.60
CA GLN A 47 -6.07 6.43 -15.62
C GLN A 47 -6.07 7.72 -14.80
N LEU A 48 -6.63 8.81 -15.32
CA LEU A 48 -6.72 10.09 -14.60
C LEU A 48 -7.60 10.00 -13.34
N PRO A 49 -8.86 9.50 -13.40
CA PRO A 49 -9.64 9.27 -12.19
C PRO A 49 -9.02 8.21 -11.27
N LEU A 50 -8.29 7.24 -11.83
CA LEU A 50 -7.56 6.25 -11.03
C LEU A 50 -6.43 6.89 -10.21
N ILE A 51 -5.69 7.87 -10.74
CA ILE A 51 -4.68 8.61 -9.97
C ILE A 51 -5.34 9.35 -8.79
N GLY A 52 -6.48 10.01 -9.03
CA GLY A 52 -7.22 10.65 -7.95
C GLY A 52 -7.68 9.63 -6.89
N TYR A 53 -8.14 8.46 -7.35
CA TYR A 53 -8.56 7.35 -6.49
C TYR A 53 -7.40 6.87 -5.61
N THR A 54 -6.20 6.66 -6.17
CA THR A 54 -5.04 6.19 -5.42
C THR A 54 -4.56 7.18 -4.38
N LEU A 55 -4.61 8.48 -4.70
CA LEU A 55 -4.28 9.54 -3.74
C LEU A 55 -5.30 9.58 -2.59
N ALA A 56 -6.59 9.44 -2.90
CA ALA A 56 -7.65 9.41 -1.90
C ALA A 56 -7.53 8.20 -0.96
N VAL A 57 -7.30 7.01 -1.53
CA VAL A 57 -7.04 5.77 -0.76
C VAL A 57 -5.80 5.90 0.11
N SER A 58 -4.69 6.39 -0.43
CA SER A 58 -3.43 6.52 0.31
C SER A 58 -3.56 7.52 1.47
N ALA A 59 -4.32 8.61 1.27
CA ALA A 59 -4.63 9.56 2.34
C ALA A 59 -5.51 8.92 3.43
N ALA A 60 -6.54 8.15 3.05
CA ALA A 60 -7.41 7.45 3.99
C ALA A 60 -6.62 6.49 4.89
N ILE A 61 -5.71 5.70 4.30
CA ILE A 61 -4.86 4.75 5.02
C ILE A 61 -4.01 5.45 6.09
N PHE A 62 -3.35 6.55 5.71
CA PHE A 62 -2.54 7.32 6.64
C PHE A 62 -3.35 7.82 7.83
N ILE A 63 -4.54 8.38 7.57
CA ILE A 63 -5.42 8.92 8.61
C ILE A 63 -5.89 7.79 9.55
N ILE A 64 -6.30 6.64 9.01
CA ILE A 64 -6.78 5.48 9.78
C ILE A 64 -5.68 4.89 10.67
N LEU A 65 -4.45 4.77 10.15
CA LEU A 65 -3.34 4.10 10.84
C LEU A 65 -2.56 5.01 11.80
N ASP A 66 -2.31 6.28 11.44
CA ASP A 66 -1.54 7.22 12.28
C ASP A 66 -2.38 7.81 13.41
N ARG A 67 -3.72 7.89 13.24
CA ARG A 67 -4.70 8.45 14.21
C ARG A 67 -4.41 9.88 14.69
N ARG A 68 -3.44 10.59 14.13
CA ARG A 68 -3.13 12.00 14.48
C ARG A 68 -4.08 13.00 13.85
N ILE A 69 -4.76 12.59 12.79
CA ILE A 69 -5.75 13.37 12.07
C ILE A 69 -7.12 12.83 12.45
N PRO A 70 -8.14 13.69 12.65
CA PRO A 70 -9.47 13.25 13.03
C PRO A 70 -10.04 12.24 12.03
N ALA A 71 -10.66 11.17 12.52
CA ALA A 71 -11.23 10.09 11.70
C ALA A 71 -12.32 10.55 10.71
N GLN A 72 -12.94 11.71 10.94
CA GLN A 72 -13.89 12.30 9.98
C GLN A 72 -13.23 12.58 8.62
N TRP A 73 -11.94 12.92 8.60
CA TRP A 73 -11.21 13.17 7.36
C TRP A 73 -10.94 11.89 6.55
N SER A 74 -10.83 10.72 7.20
CA SER A 74 -10.71 9.47 6.45
C SER A 74 -12.02 9.12 5.74
N LEU A 75 -13.18 9.41 6.35
CA LEU A 75 -14.48 9.23 5.69
C LEU A 75 -14.64 10.12 4.46
N ILE A 76 -14.15 11.37 4.51
CA ILE A 76 -14.14 12.26 3.35
C ILE A 76 -13.23 11.68 2.25
N ALA A 77 -12.02 11.23 2.60
CA ALA A 77 -11.10 10.63 1.63
C ALA A 77 -11.69 9.37 0.98
N ILE A 78 -12.37 8.52 1.76
CA ILE A 78 -13.08 7.35 1.23
C ILE A 78 -14.28 7.76 0.36
N GLY A 79 -15.03 8.79 0.74
CA GLY A 79 -16.10 9.33 -0.11
C GLY A 79 -15.60 9.81 -1.46
N VAL A 80 -14.44 10.48 -1.48
CA VAL A 80 -13.76 10.89 -2.72
C VAL A 80 -13.30 9.69 -3.54
N SER A 81 -12.73 8.64 -2.91
CA SER A 81 -12.35 7.43 -3.65
C SER A 81 -13.56 6.75 -4.29
N VAL A 82 -14.68 6.64 -3.57
CA VAL A 82 -15.94 6.11 -4.13
C VAL A 82 -16.42 6.96 -5.30
N ALA A 83 -16.47 8.29 -5.17
CA ALA A 83 -16.90 9.18 -6.25
C ALA A 83 -16.04 9.02 -7.52
N LEU A 84 -14.72 8.85 -7.35
CA LEU A 84 -13.81 8.64 -8.47
C LEU A 84 -13.94 7.25 -9.12
N ALA A 85 -14.24 6.23 -8.33
CA ALA A 85 -14.52 4.89 -8.84
C ALA A 85 -15.77 4.88 -9.75
N PHE A 86 -16.79 5.69 -9.43
CA PHE A 86 -18.02 5.84 -10.22
C PHE A 86 -17.90 6.76 -11.44
N THR A 87 -16.70 7.21 -11.81
CA THR A 87 -16.53 7.97 -13.05
C THR A 87 -16.92 7.12 -14.25
N ASN A 88 -17.60 7.73 -15.24
CA ASN A 88 -18.23 7.01 -16.37
C ASN A 88 -17.25 6.13 -17.17
N ILE A 89 -15.95 6.41 -17.07
CA ILE A 89 -14.88 5.69 -17.76
C ILE A 89 -14.47 4.40 -17.02
N ILE A 90 -14.53 4.40 -15.69
CA ILE A 90 -14.21 3.21 -14.87
C ILE A 90 -15.47 2.35 -14.71
N ALA A 91 -16.63 2.99 -14.57
CA ALA A 91 -17.90 2.31 -14.36
C ALA A 91 -18.37 1.48 -15.58
N SER A 92 -17.83 1.71 -16.78
CA SER A 92 -18.11 0.87 -17.95
C SER A 92 -17.55 -0.54 -17.81
N GLU A 93 -16.48 -0.71 -17.04
CA GLU A 93 -15.85 -2.00 -16.74
C GLU A 93 -16.30 -2.46 -15.35
N SER A 94 -17.38 -3.25 -15.31
CA SER A 94 -17.99 -3.67 -14.04
C SER A 94 -17.02 -4.35 -13.06
N GLU A 95 -16.06 -5.11 -13.57
CA GLU A 95 -15.04 -5.80 -12.77
C GLU A 95 -14.10 -4.82 -12.03
N LEU A 96 -13.64 -3.77 -12.73
CA LEU A 96 -12.80 -2.72 -12.13
C LEU A 96 -13.57 -1.95 -11.06
N LEU A 97 -14.84 -1.63 -11.34
CA LEU A 97 -15.69 -0.95 -10.37
C LEU A 97 -15.85 -1.77 -9.09
N TYR A 98 -16.14 -3.07 -9.19
CA TYR A 98 -16.26 -3.94 -8.01
C TYR A 98 -14.95 -4.05 -7.23
N LEU A 99 -13.81 -4.13 -7.93
CA LEU A 99 -12.50 -4.18 -7.30
C LEU A 99 -12.23 -2.89 -6.49
N LEU A 100 -12.37 -1.72 -7.11
CA LEU A 100 -12.16 -0.42 -6.46
C LEU A 100 -13.16 -0.18 -5.31
N LEU A 101 -14.41 -0.58 -5.49
CA LEU A 101 -15.42 -0.45 -4.45
C LEU A 101 -15.12 -1.37 -3.27
N THR A 102 -14.61 -2.58 -3.51
CA THR A 102 -14.16 -3.50 -2.44
C THR A 102 -13.08 -2.86 -1.57
N CYS A 103 -12.09 -2.20 -2.18
CA CYS A 103 -11.07 -1.47 -1.45
C CYS A 103 -11.66 -0.30 -0.63
N SER A 104 -12.54 0.50 -1.22
CA SER A 104 -13.18 1.62 -0.52
C SER A 104 -14.07 1.16 0.64
N VAL A 105 -14.85 0.08 0.45
CA VAL A 105 -15.67 -0.53 1.49
C VAL A 105 -14.81 -1.08 2.62
N TRP A 106 -13.70 -1.74 2.30
CA TRP A 106 -12.77 -2.22 3.31
C TRP A 106 -12.17 -1.08 4.14
N LEU A 107 -11.74 0.01 3.51
CA LEU A 107 -11.24 1.19 4.23
C LEU A 107 -12.32 1.82 5.12
N PHE A 108 -13.57 1.83 4.66
CA PHE A 108 -14.71 2.28 5.47
C PHE A 108 -14.91 1.41 6.71
N VAL A 109 -14.90 0.09 6.53
CA VAL A 109 -14.97 -0.90 7.62
C VAL A 109 -13.81 -0.71 8.61
N MET A 110 -12.59 -0.48 8.11
CA MET A 110 -11.41 -0.26 8.93
C MET A 110 -11.42 1.10 9.67
N ALA A 111 -12.10 2.11 9.11
CA ALA A 111 -12.25 3.42 9.73
C ALA A 111 -13.18 3.39 10.96
N ILE A 112 -14.06 2.39 11.09
CA ILE A 112 -14.98 2.23 12.21
C ILE A 112 -14.29 1.47 13.36
N PRO A 113 -13.94 2.11 14.48
CA PRO A 113 -13.18 1.45 15.55
C PRO A 113 -13.95 0.29 16.21
N ARG A 114 -15.28 0.33 16.18
CA ARG A 114 -16.17 -0.69 16.78
C ARG A 114 -16.07 -2.06 16.11
N LEU A 115 -15.66 -2.11 14.83
CA LEU A 115 -15.53 -3.37 14.10
C LEU A 115 -14.25 -4.13 14.43
N GLY A 116 -13.30 -3.52 15.16
CA GLY A 116 -12.11 -4.22 15.65
C GLY A 116 -11.16 -4.74 14.56
N MET A 117 -11.27 -4.22 13.33
CA MET A 117 -10.51 -4.67 12.16
C MET A 117 -9.03 -4.28 12.17
N GLN A 118 -8.57 -3.53 13.18
CA GLN A 118 -7.15 -3.30 13.43
C GLN A 118 -6.59 -4.46 14.27
N ASN A 119 -6.60 -5.66 13.68
CA ASN A 119 -6.06 -6.90 14.23
C ASN A 119 -5.26 -7.64 13.12
N TYR A 120 -4.69 -8.82 13.44
CA TYR A 120 -3.89 -9.57 12.46
C TYR A 120 -4.68 -10.05 11.24
N PHE A 121 -5.98 -10.34 11.39
CA PHE A 121 -6.85 -10.67 10.26
C PHE A 121 -7.01 -9.48 9.32
N GLY A 122 -7.32 -8.31 9.87
CA GLY A 122 -7.43 -7.08 9.09
C GLY A 122 -6.12 -6.65 8.45
N LEU A 123 -4.97 -6.99 9.03
CA LEU A 123 -3.67 -6.81 8.40
C LEU A 123 -3.53 -7.63 7.12
N VAL A 124 -3.88 -8.93 7.16
CA VAL A 124 -3.81 -9.79 5.98
C VAL A 124 -4.75 -9.28 4.89
N VAL A 125 -5.99 -8.96 5.23
CA VAL A 125 -6.96 -8.41 4.28
C VAL A 125 -6.49 -7.08 3.71
N PHE A 126 -5.94 -6.20 4.55
CA PHE A 126 -5.34 -4.94 4.11
C PHE A 126 -4.20 -5.17 3.11
N SER A 127 -3.27 -6.08 3.39
CA SER A 127 -2.15 -6.36 2.51
C SER A 127 -2.60 -6.88 1.15
N ILE A 128 -3.58 -7.78 1.11
CA ILE A 128 -4.17 -8.29 -0.13
C ILE A 128 -4.83 -7.15 -0.92
N ILE A 129 -5.70 -6.38 -0.28
CA ILE A 129 -6.43 -5.29 -0.94
C ILE A 129 -5.44 -4.24 -1.48
N MET A 130 -4.45 -3.81 -0.70
CA MET A 130 -3.49 -2.81 -1.16
C MET A 130 -2.63 -3.26 -2.32
N THR A 131 -2.33 -4.56 -2.38
CA THR A 131 -1.48 -5.12 -3.42
C THR A 131 -2.24 -5.41 -4.70
N TYR A 132 -3.47 -5.88 -4.61
CA TYR A 132 -4.21 -6.27 -5.82
C TYR A 132 -5.05 -5.12 -6.37
N THR A 133 -5.77 -4.36 -5.55
CA THR A 133 -6.80 -3.44 -6.08
C THR A 133 -6.27 -2.42 -7.09
N ILE A 134 -5.27 -1.64 -6.70
CA ILE A 134 -4.75 -0.55 -7.52
C ILE A 134 -3.80 -1.09 -8.61
N PRO A 135 -2.77 -1.91 -8.29
CA PRO A 135 -1.88 -2.44 -9.32
C PRO A 135 -2.60 -3.23 -10.42
N VAL A 136 -3.61 -4.04 -10.05
CA VAL A 136 -4.44 -4.77 -11.04
C VAL A 136 -5.24 -3.81 -11.91
N ALA A 137 -5.89 -2.81 -11.33
CA ALA A 137 -6.63 -1.82 -12.10
C ALA A 137 -5.73 -1.06 -13.08
N VAL A 138 -4.52 -0.66 -12.66
CA VAL A 138 -3.54 -0.01 -13.53
C VAL A 138 -3.12 -0.95 -14.67
N PHE A 139 -2.76 -2.20 -14.35
CA PHE A 139 -2.29 -3.16 -15.35
C PHE A 139 -3.38 -3.49 -16.39
N TYR A 140 -4.62 -3.74 -15.92
CA TYR A 140 -5.76 -4.04 -16.80
C TYR A 140 -6.09 -2.87 -17.72
N LEU A 141 -6.09 -1.62 -17.22
CA LEU A 141 -6.34 -0.45 -18.06
C LEU A 141 -5.24 -0.17 -19.08
N GLN A 142 -4.03 -0.69 -18.87
CA GLN A 142 -2.92 -0.55 -19.83
C GLN A 142 -2.89 -1.64 -20.88
N ASN A 143 -3.31 -2.85 -20.52
CA ASN A 143 -3.12 -4.03 -21.36
C ASN A 143 -4.43 -4.65 -21.85
N ASN A 144 -5.58 -4.25 -21.31
CA ASN A 144 -6.92 -4.81 -21.57
C ASN A 144 -7.03 -6.32 -21.29
N TYR A 145 -6.14 -6.88 -20.46
CA TYR A 145 -6.23 -8.24 -19.95
C TYR A 145 -5.50 -8.35 -18.60
N LEU A 146 -5.70 -9.48 -17.92
CA LEU A 146 -5.03 -9.83 -16.68
C LEU A 146 -4.21 -11.11 -16.85
N SER A 147 -2.92 -11.06 -16.53
CA SER A 147 -2.05 -12.25 -16.54
C SER A 147 -2.00 -12.91 -15.16
N THR A 148 -2.10 -14.23 -15.10
CA THR A 148 -1.86 -14.99 -13.87
C THR A 148 -0.41 -14.84 -13.38
N THR A 149 0.53 -14.69 -14.30
CA THR A 149 1.94 -14.42 -13.98
C THR A 149 2.09 -13.08 -13.26
N PHE A 150 1.38 -12.04 -13.68
CA PHE A 150 1.37 -10.74 -12.99
C PHE A 150 0.83 -10.86 -11.56
N LEU A 151 -0.22 -11.67 -11.34
CA LEU A 151 -0.77 -11.87 -10.00
C LEU A 151 0.23 -12.58 -9.06
N TRP A 152 1.01 -13.52 -9.59
CA TRP A 152 2.10 -14.17 -8.84
C TRP A 152 3.26 -13.22 -8.59
N GLU A 153 3.56 -12.35 -9.55
CA GLU A 153 4.58 -11.34 -9.44
C GLU A 153 4.31 -10.40 -8.25
N LEU A 154 3.05 -10.16 -7.89
CA LEU A 154 2.66 -9.35 -6.74
C LEU A 154 2.86 -10.01 -5.36
N THR A 155 3.23 -11.30 -5.30
CA THR A 155 3.36 -12.05 -4.03
C THR A 155 4.35 -11.41 -3.04
N PRO A 156 5.56 -10.98 -3.45
CA PRO A 156 6.50 -10.30 -2.56
C PRO A 156 5.94 -8.95 -2.05
N VAL A 157 5.10 -8.30 -2.84
CA VAL A 157 4.42 -7.05 -2.46
C VAL A 157 3.40 -7.32 -1.35
N VAL A 158 2.60 -8.39 -1.46
CA VAL A 158 1.69 -8.81 -0.38
C VAL A 158 2.49 -9.10 0.89
N ALA A 159 3.54 -9.91 0.79
CA ALA A 159 4.36 -10.31 1.93
C ALA A 159 5.03 -9.10 2.61
N SER A 160 5.47 -8.11 1.83
CA SER A 160 6.08 -6.89 2.37
C SER A 160 5.07 -5.99 3.07
N TYR A 161 3.84 -5.85 2.55
CA TYR A 161 2.78 -5.18 3.29
C TYR A 161 2.46 -5.89 4.60
N VAL A 162 2.35 -7.22 4.59
CA VAL A 162 2.08 -8.00 5.80
C VAL A 162 3.18 -7.76 6.83
N PHE A 163 4.45 -7.90 6.45
CA PHE A 163 5.61 -7.77 7.33
C PHE A 163 5.80 -6.35 7.88
N LEU A 164 5.76 -5.32 7.03
CA LEU A 164 6.05 -3.95 7.46
C LEU A 164 4.94 -3.38 8.35
N TYR A 165 3.68 -3.72 8.08
CA TYR A 165 2.56 -3.13 8.79
C TYR A 165 2.15 -3.87 10.07
N VAL A 166 2.81 -4.98 10.46
CA VAL A 166 2.55 -5.69 11.74
C VAL A 166 2.43 -4.74 12.93
N PRO A 167 3.38 -3.81 13.17
CA PRO A 167 3.33 -2.93 14.34
C PRO A 167 2.18 -1.91 14.31
N SER A 168 1.52 -1.73 13.16
CA SER A 168 0.41 -0.79 12.97
C SER A 168 -0.94 -1.40 13.35
N PHE A 169 -1.07 -2.73 13.25
CA PHE A 169 -2.33 -3.46 13.45
C PHE A 169 -2.42 -4.19 14.80
N SER A 170 -1.35 -4.25 15.59
CA SER A 170 -1.41 -4.79 16.95
C SER A 170 -0.50 -4.02 17.91
N GLN A 171 -0.96 -3.90 19.15
CA GLN A 171 -0.24 -3.20 20.23
C GLN A 171 0.53 -4.18 21.14
N GLN A 172 0.32 -5.48 21.00
CA GLN A 172 0.94 -6.49 21.87
C GLN A 172 2.37 -6.79 21.41
N ARG A 173 3.36 -6.32 22.17
CA ARG A 173 4.78 -6.41 21.79
C ARG A 173 5.24 -7.85 21.56
N GLN A 174 4.94 -8.77 22.47
CA GLN A 174 5.42 -10.16 22.36
C GLN A 174 4.85 -10.88 21.13
N ILE A 175 3.54 -10.75 20.88
CA ILE A 175 2.92 -11.36 19.70
C ILE A 175 3.43 -10.69 18.41
N ASN A 176 3.62 -9.36 18.42
CA ASN A 176 4.19 -8.66 17.27
C ASN A 176 5.60 -9.15 16.90
N GLN A 177 6.42 -9.54 17.86
CA GLN A 177 7.76 -10.08 17.60
C GLN A 177 7.70 -11.46 16.92
N ILE A 178 6.76 -12.32 17.34
CA ILE A 178 6.56 -13.63 16.71
C ILE A 178 5.99 -13.45 15.31
N VAL A 179 4.94 -12.62 15.16
CA VAL A 179 4.28 -12.38 13.88
C VAL A 179 5.24 -11.68 12.91
N SER A 180 6.03 -10.69 13.34
CA SER A 180 7.04 -10.06 12.47
C SER A 180 8.12 -11.03 12.04
N ALA A 181 8.54 -11.98 12.90
CA ALA A 181 9.48 -13.03 12.53
C ALA A 181 8.90 -13.99 11.48
N VAL A 182 7.67 -14.47 11.67
CA VAL A 182 7.01 -15.38 10.72
C VAL A 182 6.80 -14.68 9.37
N THR A 183 6.26 -13.46 9.39
CA THR A 183 5.97 -12.68 8.17
C THR A 183 7.24 -12.21 7.47
N GLY A 184 8.30 -11.89 8.21
CA GLY A 184 9.62 -11.59 7.65
C GLY A 184 10.26 -12.80 6.99
N ALA A 185 10.16 -13.98 7.60
CA ALA A 185 10.60 -15.23 6.99
C ALA A 185 9.83 -15.53 5.69
N ILE A 186 8.50 -15.34 5.70
CA ILE A 186 7.67 -15.47 4.49
C ILE A 186 8.15 -14.51 3.41
N LEU A 187 8.39 -13.24 3.74
CA LEU A 187 8.89 -12.25 2.77
C LEU A 187 10.25 -12.66 2.17
N VAL A 188 11.19 -13.11 3.00
CA VAL A 188 12.48 -13.61 2.52
C VAL A 188 12.30 -14.80 1.58
N VAL A 189 11.45 -15.77 1.93
CA VAL A 189 11.14 -16.91 1.06
C VAL A 189 10.53 -16.44 -0.27
N THR A 190 9.60 -15.49 -0.25
CA THR A 190 9.00 -14.96 -1.49
C THR A 190 10.00 -14.24 -2.38
N ILE A 191 10.99 -13.54 -1.81
CA ILE A 191 12.09 -12.92 -2.56
C ILE A 191 13.02 -14.00 -3.14
N PHE A 192 13.28 -15.08 -2.41
CA PHE A 192 14.08 -16.21 -2.91
C PHE A 192 13.44 -16.98 -4.06
N LEU A 193 12.12 -16.90 -4.21
CA LEU A 193 11.41 -17.49 -5.34
C LEU A 193 11.61 -16.67 -6.65
N GLN A 194 12.08 -15.42 -6.55
CA GLN A 194 12.46 -14.62 -7.70
C GLN A 194 13.91 -14.93 -8.14
N PRO A 195 14.30 -14.57 -9.38
CA PRO A 195 15.67 -14.76 -9.85
C PRO A 195 16.70 -14.13 -8.89
N LEU A 196 17.69 -14.93 -8.48
CA LEU A 196 18.77 -14.49 -7.58
C LEU A 196 19.70 -13.51 -8.31
N THR A 197 19.48 -12.22 -8.08
CA THR A 197 20.31 -11.12 -8.56
C THR A 197 20.96 -10.41 -7.37
N TRP A 198 21.96 -9.56 -7.63
CA TRP A 198 22.53 -8.69 -6.61
C TRP A 198 21.44 -7.84 -5.92
N GLN A 199 20.40 -7.41 -6.65
CA GLN A 199 19.31 -6.61 -6.09
C GLN A 199 18.48 -7.42 -5.08
N THR A 200 18.16 -8.69 -5.37
CA THR A 200 17.41 -9.53 -4.43
C THR A 200 18.22 -9.85 -3.16
N MET A 201 19.54 -9.98 -3.27
CA MET A 201 20.43 -10.12 -2.09
C MET A 201 20.40 -8.87 -1.20
N VAL A 202 20.43 -7.66 -1.80
CA VAL A 202 20.31 -6.41 -1.05
C VAL A 202 18.93 -6.28 -0.42
N ALA A 203 17.86 -6.68 -1.13
CA ALA A 203 16.50 -6.66 -0.60
C ALA A 203 16.38 -7.55 0.65
N ILE A 204 16.96 -8.76 0.63
CA ILE A 204 17.00 -9.65 1.80
C ILE A 204 17.76 -9.00 2.97
N ALA A 205 18.91 -8.39 2.71
CA ALA A 205 19.68 -7.70 3.76
C ALA A 205 18.87 -6.56 4.40
N VAL A 206 18.13 -5.80 3.59
CA VAL A 206 17.22 -4.75 4.05
C VAL A 206 16.12 -5.35 4.94
N VAL A 207 15.43 -6.41 4.49
CA VAL A 207 14.38 -7.09 5.27
C VAL A 207 14.89 -7.56 6.63
N ILE A 208 16.07 -8.17 6.67
CA ILE A 208 16.70 -8.63 7.93
C ILE A 208 17.00 -7.44 8.85
N ALA A 209 17.60 -6.36 8.32
CA ALA A 209 17.90 -5.17 9.12
C ALA A 209 16.64 -4.57 9.76
N ILE A 210 15.54 -4.52 9.01
CA ILE A 210 14.26 -3.99 9.48
C ILE A 210 13.63 -4.91 10.52
N TRP A 211 13.73 -6.22 10.32
CA TRP A 211 13.25 -7.19 11.29
C TRP A 211 13.92 -6.98 12.66
N PHE A 212 15.26 -6.78 12.69
CA PHE A 212 15.98 -6.43 13.92
C PHE A 212 15.50 -5.11 14.55
N VAL A 213 15.25 -4.09 13.73
CA VAL A 213 14.74 -2.79 14.21
C VAL A 213 13.35 -2.95 14.84
N GLN A 214 12.45 -3.68 14.19
CA GLN A 214 11.10 -3.95 14.71
C GLN A 214 11.16 -4.77 16.01
N GLN A 215 12.04 -5.75 16.09
CA GLN A 215 12.24 -6.58 17.28
C GLN A 215 12.73 -5.75 18.48
N SER A 216 13.67 -4.83 18.23
CA SER A 216 14.35 -4.03 19.26
C SER A 216 13.47 -2.89 19.77
N TYR A 217 12.85 -2.11 18.86
CA TYR A 217 12.18 -0.85 19.20
C TYR A 217 10.65 -0.92 19.19
N GLY A 218 10.05 -1.99 18.66
CA GLY A 218 8.59 -2.11 18.55
C GLY A 218 7.99 -1.01 17.68
N ARG A 219 6.89 -0.38 18.13
CA ARG A 219 6.20 0.67 17.37
C ARG A 219 6.86 2.04 17.55
N LEU A 220 7.64 2.46 16.55
CA LEU A 220 8.24 3.79 16.50
C LEU A 220 7.20 4.90 16.21
N ARG A 221 7.46 6.12 16.71
CA ARG A 221 6.60 7.29 16.42
C ARG A 221 6.48 7.62 14.93
N LEU A 222 7.45 7.22 14.11
CA LEU A 222 7.45 7.43 12.65
C LEU A 222 7.33 6.10 11.89
N HIS A 223 6.79 5.05 12.51
CA HIS A 223 6.69 3.71 11.90
C HIS A 223 6.08 3.73 10.49
N LEU A 224 4.98 4.46 10.25
CA LEU A 224 4.37 4.54 8.90
C LEU A 224 5.29 5.19 7.86
N MET A 225 6.07 6.19 8.25
CA MET A 225 7.05 6.87 7.37
C MET A 225 8.24 5.97 7.07
N ILE A 226 8.71 5.22 8.06
CA ILE A 226 9.79 4.26 7.90
C ILE A 226 9.31 3.10 6.99
N ASN A 227 8.12 2.57 7.27
CA ASN A 227 7.51 1.49 6.51
C ASN A 227 7.31 1.87 5.04
N ILE A 228 6.78 3.06 4.75
CA ILE A 228 6.57 3.47 3.35
C ILE A 228 7.89 3.69 2.60
N ALA A 229 8.90 4.26 3.26
CA ALA A 229 10.22 4.46 2.65
C ALA A 229 10.90 3.12 2.36
N ILE A 230 10.82 2.18 3.29
CA ILE A 230 11.30 0.81 3.10
C ILE A 230 10.54 0.12 1.97
N GLN A 231 9.21 0.20 1.96
CA GLN A 231 8.38 -0.43 0.94
C GLN A 231 8.79 0.09 -0.45
N LEU A 232 9.05 1.39 -0.58
CA LEU A 232 9.55 1.99 -1.81
C LEU A 232 10.92 1.42 -2.22
N VAL A 233 11.85 1.30 -1.27
CA VAL A 233 13.18 0.71 -1.52
C VAL A 233 13.04 -0.75 -1.95
N LEU A 234 12.18 -1.52 -1.29
CA LEU A 234 11.91 -2.91 -1.66
C LEU A 234 11.31 -3.00 -3.06
N MET A 235 10.34 -2.15 -3.41
CA MET A 235 9.79 -2.14 -4.77
C MET A 235 10.87 -1.86 -5.81
N PHE A 236 11.75 -0.88 -5.59
CA PHE A 236 12.82 -0.52 -6.52
C PHE A 236 13.92 -1.59 -6.65
N LEU A 237 14.09 -2.44 -5.63
CA LEU A 237 15.04 -3.55 -5.68
C LEU A 237 14.47 -4.79 -6.34
N LEU A 238 13.14 -4.97 -6.31
CA LEU A 238 12.47 -6.14 -6.86
C LEU A 238 11.92 -5.91 -8.29
N TYR A 239 11.66 -4.65 -8.66
CA TYR A 239 11.14 -4.19 -9.95
C TYR A 239 11.91 -2.96 -10.44
#